data_AF-A0A1I1DFN6-F1
#
_entry.id   AF-A0A1I1DFN6-F1
#
_cell.length_a   1.000
_cell.length_b   1.000
_cell.length_c   1.000
_cell.angle_alpha   90.00
_cell.angle_beta   90.00
_cell.angle_gamma   90.00
#
_symmetry.space_group_name_H-M   'P 1'
#
loop_
_entity.id
_entity.type
_entity.pdbx_description
1 polymer ?
#
loop_
_entity_poly.entity_id
_entity_poly.type
_entity_poly.pdbx_seq_one_letter_code
_entity_poly.pdbx_strand_id
1 'polypeptide(L)'
;MLGNLDNEVIFKKAFTDKTVFKAFVRDILGIEVEVEKIETEKKFEPKIGYVDFELDIFAESIDKRICIEIQRIEYDHHFDRFLHYFLMLIAEQQRNSKEYNIERTVYVIVVLTAPYKISEKNGKPILDEVLLLNLNPQTLQGEIRDLYGHQFVCLNPNHPNNETPQQIRDWLDLIYQSIHSPERPVLNTKNEGIRKAVELISFDNLTPEERAKAKDKEAAKVVLAKTEQHTKLEIAKNGISKGYSNEIIADLTGLTVEQIEALRNKKD
;
A
#
# COMPACT_ATOMS: atom_id res chain seq x y z
N MET A 1 9.53 -16.75 12.71
CA MET A 1 9.57 -16.14 11.35
C MET A 1 8.35 -15.25 11.21
N LEU A 2 8.51 -14.02 10.72
CA LEU A 2 7.38 -13.12 10.49
C LEU A 2 6.68 -13.51 9.19
N GLY A 3 5.35 -13.45 9.18
CA GLY A 3 4.55 -13.52 7.97
C GLY A 3 4.74 -12.25 7.14
N ASN A 4 4.82 -12.41 5.82
CA ASN A 4 5.05 -11.32 4.89
C ASN A 4 3.82 -10.38 4.80
N LEU A 5 3.94 -9.10 5.17
CA LEU A 5 2.84 -8.12 5.08
C LEU A 5 2.57 -7.65 3.64
N ASP A 6 3.44 -7.95 2.68
CA ASP A 6 3.11 -7.93 1.25
C ASP A 6 2.23 -9.13 0.85
N ASN A 7 1.73 -9.94 1.79
CA ASN A 7 0.69 -10.94 1.55
C ASN A 7 -0.66 -10.46 2.12
N GLU A 8 -1.69 -10.40 1.28
CA GLU A 8 -2.98 -9.78 1.64
C GLU A 8 -3.67 -10.48 2.81
N VAL A 9 -3.53 -11.80 2.88
CA VAL A 9 -4.11 -12.60 3.96
C VAL A 9 -3.47 -12.24 5.29
N ILE A 10 -2.14 -12.09 5.30
CA ILE A 10 -1.36 -11.75 6.48
C ILE A 10 -1.60 -10.29 6.87
N PHE A 11 -1.65 -9.40 5.88
CA PHE A 11 -1.97 -7.99 6.05
C PHE A 11 -3.36 -7.80 6.70
N LYS A 12 -4.41 -8.37 6.10
CA LYS A 12 -5.77 -8.33 6.63
C LYS A 12 -5.85 -8.95 8.03
N LYS A 13 -5.17 -10.09 8.28
CA LYS A 13 -5.11 -10.69 9.62
C LYS A 13 -4.54 -9.74 10.67
N ALA A 14 -3.46 -9.03 10.35
CA ALA A 14 -2.83 -8.10 11.28
C ALA A 14 -3.71 -6.88 11.54
N PHE A 15 -4.14 -6.19 10.48
CA PHE A 15 -4.77 -4.87 10.57
C PHE A 15 -6.29 -4.92 10.80
N THR A 16 -6.90 -6.10 10.84
CA THR A 16 -8.29 -6.27 11.32
C THR A 16 -8.39 -6.58 12.81
N ASP A 17 -7.26 -6.80 13.49
CA ASP A 17 -7.23 -6.81 14.96
C ASP A 17 -7.40 -5.38 15.49
N LYS A 18 -8.36 -5.19 16.40
CA LYS A 18 -8.70 -3.85 16.91
C LYS A 18 -7.55 -3.16 17.63
N THR A 19 -6.70 -3.91 18.33
CA THR A 19 -5.55 -3.33 19.04
C THR A 19 -4.51 -2.85 18.04
N VAL A 20 -4.22 -3.66 17.01
CA VAL A 20 -3.31 -3.27 15.92
C VAL A 20 -3.86 -2.08 15.16
N PHE A 21 -5.12 -2.14 14.72
CA PHE A 21 -5.78 -1.09 13.95
C PHE A 21 -5.75 0.27 14.67
N LYS A 22 -6.20 0.31 15.94
CA LYS A 22 -6.22 1.55 16.72
C LYS A 22 -4.83 2.12 16.96
N ALA A 23 -3.86 1.27 17.28
CA ALA A 23 -2.49 1.70 17.48
C ALA A 23 -1.89 2.25 16.18
N PHE A 24 -2.12 1.58 15.05
CA PHE A 24 -1.65 2.03 13.74
C PHE A 24 -2.25 3.40 13.39
N VAL A 25 -3.57 3.55 13.50
CA VAL A 25 -4.27 4.82 13.25
C VAL A 25 -3.72 5.94 14.13
N ARG A 26 -3.57 5.70 15.43
CA ARG A 26 -3.02 6.68 16.37
C ARG A 26 -1.60 7.09 16.00
N ASP A 27 -0.75 6.12 15.69
CA ASP A 27 0.66 6.40 15.45
C ASP A 27 0.89 7.10 14.10
N ILE A 28 0.09 6.79 13.08
CA ILE A 28 0.17 7.39 11.74
C ILE A 28 -0.54 8.75 11.64
N LEU A 29 -1.75 8.86 12.19
CA LEU A 29 -2.61 10.04 12.02
C LEU A 29 -2.64 10.95 13.26
N GLY A 30 -2.11 10.50 14.39
CA GLY A 30 -2.12 11.26 15.65
C GLY A 30 -3.49 11.34 16.32
N ILE A 31 -4.43 10.46 15.94
CA ILE A 31 -5.81 10.45 16.46
C ILE A 31 -6.16 9.13 17.15
N GLU A 32 -6.87 9.20 18.26
CA GLU A 32 -7.47 8.02 18.89
C GLU A 32 -8.85 7.75 18.30
N VAL A 33 -9.19 6.50 18.05
CA VAL A 33 -10.50 6.11 17.51
C VAL A 33 -11.06 4.89 18.21
N GLU A 34 -12.37 4.90 18.44
CA GLU A 34 -13.10 3.73 18.92
C GLU A 34 -13.89 3.11 17.77
N VAL A 35 -13.63 1.84 17.44
CA VAL A 35 -14.28 1.13 16.33
C VAL A 35 -14.98 -0.13 16.82
N GLU A 36 -16.24 -0.30 16.43
CA GLU A 36 -17.02 -1.50 16.76
C GLU A 36 -16.72 -2.64 15.79
N LYS A 37 -16.66 -2.34 14.49
CA LYS A 37 -16.46 -3.30 13.42
C LYS A 37 -15.37 -2.81 12.47
N ILE A 38 -14.51 -3.74 12.07
CA ILE A 38 -13.56 -3.56 10.97
C ILE A 38 -14.03 -4.51 9.86
N GLU A 39 -14.32 -3.95 8.69
CA GLU A 39 -14.77 -4.68 7.51
C GLU A 39 -13.61 -4.88 6.56
N THR A 40 -13.59 -6.00 5.84
CA THR A 40 -12.66 -6.23 4.73
C THR A 40 -13.43 -6.33 3.44
N GLU A 41 -12.81 -5.94 2.33
CA GLU A 41 -13.39 -6.00 0.97
C GLU A 41 -14.72 -5.23 0.89
N LYS A 42 -14.78 -4.08 1.56
CA LYS A 42 -16.01 -3.29 1.67
C LYS A 42 -16.33 -2.68 0.31
N LYS A 43 -17.55 -2.95 -0.15
CA LYS A 43 -18.21 -2.30 -1.29
C LYS A 43 -19.42 -1.53 -0.82
N PHE A 44 -19.78 -0.50 -1.58
CA PHE A 44 -20.98 0.29 -1.33
C PHE A 44 -22.08 -0.11 -2.31
N GLU A 45 -23.28 -0.31 -1.78
CA GLU A 45 -24.46 -0.68 -2.55
C GLU A 45 -25.61 0.30 -2.29
N PRO A 46 -26.06 1.10 -3.28
CA PRO A 46 -25.65 1.04 -4.68
C PRO A 46 -24.23 1.59 -4.87
N LYS A 47 -23.62 1.19 -5.99
CA LYS A 47 -22.30 1.66 -6.41
C LYS A 47 -22.24 3.18 -6.48
N ILE A 48 -21.11 3.74 -6.08
CA ILE A 48 -20.85 5.17 -6.14
C ILE A 48 -20.20 5.48 -7.48
N GLY A 49 -20.86 6.27 -8.31
CA GLY A 49 -20.42 6.51 -9.67
C GLY A 49 -20.44 5.24 -10.54
N TYR A 50 -19.56 5.19 -11.54
CA TYR A 50 -19.52 4.11 -12.54
C TYR A 50 -18.47 3.02 -12.26
N VAL A 51 -17.69 3.18 -11.19
CA VAL A 51 -16.60 2.27 -10.82
C VAL A 51 -16.98 1.55 -9.55
N ASP A 52 -16.95 0.22 -9.60
CA ASP A 52 -17.12 -0.63 -8.43
C ASP A 52 -15.79 -0.72 -7.68
N PHE A 53 -15.58 0.17 -6.71
CA PHE A 53 -14.37 0.14 -5.90
C PHE A 53 -14.55 -0.72 -4.64
N GLU A 54 -13.45 -1.36 -4.25
CA GLU A 54 -13.39 -2.28 -3.11
C GLU A 54 -12.31 -1.80 -2.14
N LEU A 55 -12.68 -1.76 -0.87
CA LEU A 55 -11.85 -1.30 0.22
C LEU A 55 -11.27 -2.50 0.98
N ASP A 56 -9.94 -2.55 1.15
CA ASP A 56 -9.24 -3.68 1.74
C ASP A 56 -9.59 -3.83 3.23
N ILE A 57 -9.55 -2.73 3.96
CA ILE A 57 -9.84 -2.66 5.40
C ILE A 57 -10.50 -1.32 5.72
N PHE A 58 -11.79 -1.37 6.03
CA PHE A 58 -12.63 -0.21 6.32
C PHE A 58 -13.16 -0.25 7.75
N ALA A 59 -13.13 0.88 8.46
CA ALA A 59 -13.82 1.02 9.74
C ALA A 59 -14.41 2.42 9.93
N GLU A 60 -15.54 2.48 10.65
CA GLU A 60 -16.13 3.74 11.13
C GLU A 60 -15.98 3.84 12.64
N SER A 61 -15.51 5.01 13.11
CA SER A 61 -15.41 5.29 14.53
C SER A 61 -16.79 5.60 15.14
N ILE A 62 -17.08 5.05 16.32
CA ILE A 62 -18.30 5.33 17.07
C ILE A 62 -18.26 6.67 17.80
N ASP A 63 -17.07 7.12 18.20
CA ASP A 63 -16.87 8.26 19.11
C ASP A 63 -16.65 9.58 18.38
N LYS A 64 -16.05 9.55 17.18
CA LYS A 64 -15.63 10.76 16.46
C LYS A 64 -16.19 10.90 15.04
N ARG A 65 -17.07 9.99 14.59
CA ARG A 65 -17.62 9.96 13.21
C ARG A 65 -16.51 10.05 12.14
N ILE A 66 -15.57 9.12 12.19
CA ILE A 66 -14.39 9.03 11.32
C ILE A 66 -14.46 7.76 10.47
N CYS A 67 -14.27 7.87 9.16
CA CYS A 67 -14.06 6.73 8.28
C CYS A 67 -12.57 6.52 8.05
N ILE A 68 -12.07 5.30 8.23
CA ILE A 68 -10.66 4.95 8.01
C ILE A 68 -10.58 3.81 7.03
N GLU A 69 -9.74 3.99 6.02
CA GLU A 69 -9.37 2.96 5.07
C GLU A 69 -7.87 2.64 5.17
N ILE A 70 -7.52 1.35 5.13
CA ILE A 70 -6.14 0.89 5.02
C ILE A 70 -5.98 0.00 3.77
N GLN A 71 -5.13 0.43 2.85
CA GLN A 71 -4.88 -0.26 1.57
C GLN A 71 -3.44 -0.72 1.44
N ARG A 72 -3.24 -1.91 0.84
CA ARG A 72 -1.90 -2.46 0.54
C ARG A 72 -1.69 -2.53 -0.97
N ILE A 73 -0.50 -2.14 -1.46
CA ILE A 73 -0.25 -2.01 -2.90
C ILE A 73 1.02 -2.72 -3.36
N GLU A 74 0.83 -3.56 -4.38
CA GLU A 74 1.88 -4.38 -4.99
C GLU A 74 2.42 -3.80 -6.32
N TYR A 75 1.79 -2.78 -6.91
CA TYR A 75 2.14 -2.26 -8.25
C TYR A 75 2.00 -0.73 -8.41
N ASP A 76 2.66 -0.20 -9.45
CA ASP A 76 3.12 1.20 -9.58
C ASP A 76 2.17 2.18 -10.29
N HIS A 77 0.89 1.84 -10.51
CA HIS A 77 0.02 2.62 -11.41
C HIS A 77 -1.28 3.13 -10.76
N HIS A 78 -1.20 3.75 -9.57
CA HIS A 78 -2.42 3.89 -8.76
C HIS A 78 -2.60 5.15 -7.90
N PHE A 79 -1.73 6.17 -7.90
CA PHE A 79 -2.03 7.39 -7.11
C PHE A 79 -3.39 8.01 -7.48
N ASP A 80 -3.74 8.02 -8.76
CA ASP A 80 -5.07 8.45 -9.23
C ASP A 80 -6.19 7.55 -8.72
N ARG A 81 -5.96 6.23 -8.61
CA ARG A 81 -6.93 5.28 -8.05
C ARG A 81 -7.19 5.57 -6.57
N PHE A 82 -6.14 5.83 -5.79
CA PHE A 82 -6.29 6.09 -4.36
C PHE A 82 -6.91 7.45 -4.10
N LEU A 83 -6.52 8.46 -4.88
CA LEU A 83 -7.18 9.76 -4.85
C LEU A 83 -8.66 9.61 -5.22
N HIS A 84 -8.98 8.80 -6.24
CA HIS A 84 -10.36 8.51 -6.61
C HIS A 84 -11.12 7.86 -5.44
N TYR A 85 -10.57 6.82 -4.79
CA TYR A 85 -11.24 6.14 -3.67
C TYR A 85 -11.43 7.08 -2.48
N PHE A 86 -10.44 7.90 -2.17
CA PHE A 86 -10.53 8.92 -1.12
C PHE A 86 -11.65 9.92 -1.39
N LEU A 87 -11.77 10.43 -2.62
CA LEU A 87 -12.85 11.34 -3.00
C LEU A 87 -14.21 10.63 -3.03
N MET A 88 -14.28 9.36 -3.43
CA MET A 88 -15.53 8.59 -3.42
C MET A 88 -16.01 8.29 -2.01
N LEU A 89 -15.13 8.06 -1.04
CA LEU A 89 -15.49 7.94 0.38
C LEU A 89 -16.12 9.22 0.94
N ILE A 90 -15.68 10.39 0.48
CA ILE A 90 -16.30 11.67 0.85
C ILE A 90 -17.66 11.83 0.16
N ALA A 91 -17.72 11.52 -1.14
CA ALA A 91 -18.95 11.62 -1.93
C ALA A 91 -20.05 10.65 -1.47
N GLU A 92 -19.68 9.45 -1.01
CA GLU A 92 -20.60 8.42 -0.51
C GLU A 92 -21.51 8.95 0.59
N GLN A 93 -20.99 9.84 1.44
CA GLN A 93 -21.73 10.39 2.57
C GLN A 93 -23.00 11.15 2.15
N GLN A 94 -23.03 11.67 0.91
CA GLN A 94 -24.22 12.34 0.35
C GLN A 94 -25.43 11.42 0.21
N ARG A 95 -25.21 10.10 0.14
CA ARG A 95 -26.28 9.11 -0.01
C ARG A 95 -27.35 9.22 1.07
N ASN A 96 -26.94 9.45 2.32
CA ASN A 96 -27.84 9.50 3.47
C ASN A 96 -28.03 10.93 4.01
N SER A 97 -27.41 11.92 3.37
CA SER A 97 -27.48 13.30 3.82
C SER A 97 -28.76 13.97 3.31
N LYS A 98 -29.40 14.75 4.18
CA LYS A 98 -30.56 15.58 3.81
C LYS A 98 -30.15 16.85 3.06
N GLU A 99 -28.93 17.31 3.32
CA GLU A 99 -28.33 18.52 2.74
C GLU A 99 -26.98 18.16 2.12
N TYR A 100 -26.21 19.14 1.62
CA TYR A 100 -24.88 18.90 1.05
C TYR A 100 -23.77 18.74 2.10
N ASN A 101 -24.12 18.42 3.35
CA ASN A 101 -23.18 18.33 4.46
C ASN A 101 -22.35 17.04 4.37
N ILE A 102 -21.07 17.14 4.76
CA ILE A 102 -20.16 16.00 4.92
C ILE A 102 -19.98 15.84 6.43
N GLU A 103 -20.64 14.84 7.01
CA GLU A 103 -20.71 14.68 8.47
C GLU A 103 -19.51 13.95 9.06
N ARG A 104 -18.82 13.13 8.26
CA ARG A 104 -17.70 12.30 8.72
C ARG A 104 -16.40 12.78 8.10
N THR A 105 -15.37 12.88 8.93
CA THR A 105 -14.00 13.04 8.43
C THR A 105 -13.52 11.70 7.87
N VAL A 106 -12.78 11.76 6.77
CA VAL A 106 -12.32 10.58 6.02
C VAL A 106 -10.81 10.57 6.09
N TYR A 107 -10.25 9.44 6.49
CA TYR A 107 -8.83 9.17 6.52
C TYR A 107 -8.54 7.94 5.68
N VAL A 108 -7.54 8.03 4.81
CA VAL A 108 -7.08 6.88 4.02
C VAL A 108 -5.59 6.74 4.27
N ILE A 109 -5.19 5.56 4.74
CA ILE A 109 -3.80 5.18 4.90
C ILE A 109 -3.47 4.15 3.83
N VAL A 110 -2.43 4.42 3.06
CA VAL A 110 -1.99 3.58 1.96
C VAL A 110 -0.60 3.07 2.27
N VAL A 111 -0.41 1.76 2.27
CA VAL A 111 0.89 1.11 2.46
C VAL A 111 1.40 0.60 1.12
N LEU A 112 2.50 1.20 0.65
CA LEU A 112 3.19 0.82 -0.57
C LEU A 112 4.18 -0.30 -0.25
N THR A 113 3.84 -1.55 -0.57
CA THR A 113 4.72 -2.70 -0.32
C THR A 113 5.69 -2.96 -1.47
N ALA A 114 5.47 -2.34 -2.63
CA ALA A 114 6.39 -2.30 -3.75
C ALA A 114 6.97 -0.89 -3.98
N PRO A 115 8.20 -0.75 -4.51
CA PRO A 115 8.81 0.54 -4.80
C PRO A 115 8.06 1.26 -5.93
N TYR A 116 7.78 2.53 -5.71
CA TYR A 116 7.15 3.40 -6.70
C TYR A 116 8.20 3.83 -7.73
N LYS A 117 8.00 3.55 -9.02
CA LYS A 117 9.07 3.66 -10.01
C LYS A 117 9.09 5.04 -10.66
N ILE A 118 7.95 5.66 -11.02
CA ILE A 118 7.95 6.94 -11.75
C ILE A 118 6.67 7.78 -11.53
N SER A 119 6.83 9.07 -11.25
CA SER A 119 5.77 10.09 -11.38
C SER A 119 5.49 10.38 -12.85
N GLU A 120 4.26 10.14 -13.30
CA GLU A 120 3.86 10.37 -14.69
C GLU A 120 3.99 11.85 -15.12
N LYS A 121 3.89 12.79 -14.18
CA LYS A 121 3.90 14.23 -14.49
C LYS A 121 5.29 14.78 -14.81
N ASN A 122 6.33 14.25 -14.18
CA ASN A 122 7.69 14.81 -14.31
C ASN A 122 8.76 13.74 -14.61
N GLY A 123 8.36 12.47 -14.77
CA GLY A 123 9.25 11.37 -15.09
C GLY A 123 10.22 10.98 -13.97
N LYS A 124 10.09 11.58 -12.77
CA LYS A 124 10.97 11.29 -11.63
C LYS A 124 10.33 10.28 -10.69
N PRO A 125 11.10 9.35 -10.09
CA PRO A 125 10.56 8.47 -9.07
C PRO A 125 10.06 9.28 -7.86
N ILE A 126 8.98 8.80 -7.24
CA ILE A 126 8.52 9.32 -5.94
C ILE A 126 9.16 8.41 -4.88
N LEU A 127 10.16 8.94 -4.20
CA LEU A 127 10.99 8.20 -3.25
C LEU A 127 10.75 8.63 -1.81
N ASP A 128 9.67 9.37 -1.56
CA ASP A 128 9.32 9.82 -0.22
C ASP A 128 8.78 8.67 0.63
N GLU A 129 9.22 8.62 1.88
CA GLU A 129 8.77 7.62 2.84
C GLU A 129 7.32 7.83 3.29
N VAL A 130 6.96 9.10 3.50
CA VAL A 130 5.64 9.50 3.97
C VAL A 130 5.16 10.65 3.08
N LEU A 131 4.02 10.47 2.44
CA LEU A 131 3.34 11.52 1.69
C LEU A 131 2.02 11.84 2.37
N LEU A 132 1.74 13.13 2.52
CA LEU A 132 0.55 13.63 3.18
C LEU A 132 -0.26 14.48 2.22
N LEU A 133 -1.55 14.22 2.14
CA LEU A 133 -2.53 15.08 1.49
C LEU A 133 -3.61 15.42 2.51
N ASN A 134 -3.70 16.70 2.86
CA ASN A 134 -4.70 17.25 3.77
C ASN A 134 -5.69 18.10 2.97
N LEU A 135 -6.98 17.78 3.05
CA LEU A 135 -8.02 18.59 2.43
C LEU A 135 -8.53 19.64 3.42
N ASN A 136 -7.81 20.75 3.52
CA ASN A 136 -8.28 21.95 4.17
C ASN A 136 -7.89 23.15 3.30
N PRO A 137 -8.77 24.17 3.14
CA PRO A 137 -8.41 25.33 2.35
C PRO A 137 -7.32 26.13 3.06
N GLN A 138 -6.50 26.79 2.26
CA GLN A 138 -5.43 27.68 2.72
C GLN A 138 -5.66 29.09 2.22
N THR A 139 -5.29 30.08 3.02
CA THR A 139 -5.24 31.48 2.59
C THR A 139 -4.11 31.67 1.58
N LEU A 140 -4.09 32.82 0.89
CA LEU A 140 -2.96 33.18 0.01
C LEU A 140 -1.62 33.30 0.78
N GLN A 141 -1.67 33.46 2.10
CA GLN A 141 -0.52 33.51 2.99
C GLN A 141 -0.08 32.12 3.50
N GLY A 142 -0.77 31.05 3.09
CA GLY A 142 -0.48 29.68 3.51
C GLY A 142 -1.09 29.29 4.86
N GLU A 143 -1.96 30.12 5.44
CA GLU A 143 -2.67 29.78 6.69
C GLU A 143 -3.76 28.75 6.38
N ILE A 144 -3.68 27.57 7.00
CA ILE A 144 -4.65 26.49 6.84
C ILE A 144 -5.91 26.80 7.67
N ARG A 145 -7.08 26.69 7.04
CA ARG A 145 -8.38 26.79 7.71
C ARG A 145 -8.92 25.40 7.97
N ASP A 146 -9.19 25.10 9.23
CA ASP A 146 -9.74 23.81 9.64
C ASP A 146 -11.24 23.75 9.32
N LEU A 147 -11.60 23.13 8.20
CA LEU A 147 -12.99 23.02 7.72
C LEU A 147 -13.45 21.58 7.49
N TYR A 148 -12.61 20.75 6.88
CA TYR A 148 -12.99 19.39 6.49
C TYR A 148 -12.17 18.32 7.23
N GLY A 149 -10.88 18.58 7.41
CA GLY A 149 -9.99 17.69 8.16
C GLY A 149 -9.72 16.33 7.50
N HIS A 150 -10.18 16.08 6.25
CA HIS A 150 -9.91 14.81 5.57
C HIS A 150 -8.42 14.67 5.28
N GLN A 151 -7.88 13.46 5.46
CA GLN A 151 -6.47 13.18 5.24
C GLN A 151 -6.25 11.92 4.41
N PHE A 152 -5.21 11.94 3.62
CA PHE A 152 -4.74 10.83 2.82
C PHE A 152 -3.23 10.69 3.03
N VAL A 153 -2.80 9.53 3.52
CA VAL A 153 -1.41 9.27 3.90
C VAL A 153 -0.89 8.08 3.12
N CYS A 154 0.24 8.24 2.43
CA CYS A 154 0.98 7.12 1.86
C CYS A 154 2.23 6.84 2.70
N LEU A 155 2.47 5.56 2.94
CA LEU A 155 3.60 5.02 3.67
C LEU A 155 4.41 4.12 2.73
N ASN A 156 5.70 4.41 2.58
CA ASN A 156 6.62 3.68 1.73
C ASN A 156 7.86 3.24 2.53
N PRO A 157 7.90 2.00 3.04
CA PRO A 157 9.01 1.49 3.82
C PRO A 157 10.32 1.31 3.03
N ASN A 158 10.29 1.44 1.70
CA ASN A 158 11.47 1.18 0.84
C ASN A 158 12.44 2.37 0.74
N HIS A 159 12.04 3.55 1.20
CA HIS A 159 12.85 4.78 1.08
C HIS A 159 12.93 5.49 2.44
N PRO A 160 13.75 4.98 3.37
CA PRO A 160 13.81 5.51 4.72
C PRO A 160 14.27 6.95 4.79
N ASN A 161 13.55 7.76 5.59
CA ASN A 161 13.90 9.12 5.94
C ASN A 161 14.20 9.24 7.45
N ASN A 162 15.31 9.92 7.78
CA ASN A 162 15.76 10.14 9.16
C ASN A 162 14.86 11.09 9.95
N GLU A 163 14.06 11.92 9.26
CA GLU A 163 13.13 12.86 9.89
C GLU A 163 11.77 12.23 10.23
N THR A 164 11.52 11.00 9.79
CA THR A 164 10.26 10.29 10.06
C THR A 164 10.09 10.05 11.57
N PRO A 165 8.97 10.50 12.17
CA PRO A 165 8.70 10.29 13.59
C PRO A 165 8.80 8.82 14.01
N GLN A 166 9.38 8.56 15.19
CA GLN A 166 9.67 7.20 15.66
C GLN A 166 8.44 6.29 15.65
N GLN A 167 7.28 6.82 16.04
CA GLN A 167 6.02 6.08 16.04
C GLN A 167 5.59 5.61 14.64
N ILE A 168 5.87 6.38 13.58
CA ILE A 168 5.62 5.99 12.19
C ILE A 168 6.70 5.02 11.70
N ARG A 169 7.97 5.31 12.04
CA ARG A 169 9.13 4.46 11.76
C ARG A 169 8.94 3.03 12.26
N ASP A 170 8.41 2.85 13.47
CA ASP A 170 8.18 1.53 14.06
C ASP A 170 7.28 0.65 13.18
N TRP A 171 6.24 1.23 12.55
CA TRP A 171 5.35 0.52 11.64
C TRP A 171 6.00 0.25 10.28
N LEU A 172 6.72 1.23 9.74
CA LEU A 172 7.47 1.07 8.50
C LEU A 172 8.54 -0.03 8.61
N ASP A 173 9.22 -0.11 9.75
CA ASP A 173 10.21 -1.16 10.03
C ASP A 173 9.56 -2.54 10.14
N LEU A 174 8.39 -2.65 10.80
CA LEU A 174 7.60 -3.89 10.84
C LEU A 174 7.24 -4.35 9.43
N ILE A 175 6.69 -3.44 8.62
CA ILE A 175 6.28 -3.75 7.24
C ILE A 175 7.52 -4.17 6.43
N TYR A 176 8.57 -3.36 6.40
CA TYR A 176 9.80 -3.62 5.66
C TYR A 176 10.42 -4.97 6.01
N GLN A 177 10.63 -5.22 7.31
CA GLN A 177 11.30 -6.43 7.78
C GLN A 177 10.42 -7.67 7.63
N SER A 178 9.09 -7.55 7.70
CA SER A 178 8.21 -8.68 7.39
C SER A 178 8.32 -9.12 5.92
N ILE A 179 8.50 -8.17 5.00
CA ILE A 179 8.63 -8.43 3.56
C ILE A 179 9.99 -9.04 3.24
N HIS A 180 11.06 -8.45 3.78
CA HIS A 180 12.43 -8.87 3.49
C HIS A 180 12.92 -10.03 4.37
N SER A 181 12.16 -10.40 5.40
CA SER A 181 12.40 -11.58 6.25
C SER A 181 13.85 -11.73 6.74
N PRO A 182 14.42 -10.73 7.45
CA PRO A 182 15.77 -10.85 8.01
C PRO A 182 15.80 -11.95 9.08
N GLU A 183 16.96 -12.58 9.28
CA GLU A 183 17.13 -13.64 10.29
C GLU A 183 16.78 -13.17 11.71
N ARG A 184 17.06 -11.90 12.01
CA ARG A 184 16.83 -11.27 13.33
C ARG A 184 16.15 -9.91 13.13
N PRO A 185 14.81 -9.87 13.08
CA PRO A 185 14.10 -8.60 12.99
C PRO A 185 14.30 -7.76 14.26
N VAL A 186 14.53 -6.47 14.08
CA VAL A 186 14.68 -5.49 15.17
C VAL A 186 13.45 -4.59 15.11
N LEU A 187 12.50 -4.85 16.02
CA LEU A 187 11.19 -4.19 16.04
C LEU A 187 10.90 -3.63 17.43
N ASN A 188 10.22 -2.47 17.48
CA ASN A 188 9.83 -1.86 18.74
C ASN A 188 8.62 -2.57 19.37
N THR A 189 8.88 -3.70 20.04
CA THR A 189 7.85 -4.47 20.76
C THR A 189 7.38 -3.84 22.07
N LYS A 190 7.91 -2.65 22.44
CA LYS A 190 7.32 -1.84 23.52
C LYS A 190 6.04 -1.15 23.06
N ASN A 191 5.90 -0.88 21.76
CA ASN A 191 4.64 -0.46 21.18
C ASN A 191 3.70 -1.68 21.15
N GLU A 192 2.59 -1.59 21.88
CA GLU A 192 1.63 -2.70 22.01
C GLU A 192 1.03 -3.11 20.67
N GLY A 193 0.76 -2.15 19.78
CA GLY A 193 0.26 -2.42 18.43
C GLY A 193 1.25 -3.23 17.61
N ILE A 194 2.52 -2.82 17.59
CA ILE A 194 3.61 -3.55 16.92
C ILE A 194 3.77 -4.95 17.51
N ARG A 195 3.82 -5.06 18.85
CA ARG A 195 3.93 -6.35 19.53
C ARG A 195 2.80 -7.30 19.15
N LYS A 196 1.55 -6.80 19.13
CA LYS A 196 0.39 -7.60 18.77
C LYS A 196 0.41 -7.99 17.28
N ALA A 197 0.79 -7.07 16.40
CA ALA A 197 0.94 -7.36 14.97
C ALA A 197 1.99 -8.45 14.73
N VAL A 198 3.16 -8.36 15.38
CA VAL A 198 4.22 -9.38 15.33
C VAL A 198 3.70 -10.75 15.80
N GLU A 199 2.93 -10.79 16.88
CA GLU A 199 2.30 -12.02 17.39
C GLU A 199 1.34 -12.60 16.35
N LEU A 200 0.46 -11.78 15.77
CA LEU A 200 -0.57 -12.23 14.81
C LEU A 200 0.04 -12.75 13.50
N ILE A 201 1.08 -12.11 12.99
CA ILE A 201 1.74 -12.51 11.74
C ILE A 201 2.81 -13.56 11.96
N SER A 202 3.15 -13.93 13.20
CA SER A 202 4.10 -15.01 13.46
C SER A 202 3.65 -16.27 12.75
N PHE A 203 4.54 -16.88 11.97
CA PHE A 203 4.21 -18.05 11.15
C PHE A 203 3.61 -19.21 11.98
N ASP A 204 4.03 -19.34 13.24
CA ASP A 204 3.54 -20.34 14.18
C ASP A 204 2.07 -20.13 14.56
N ASN A 205 1.57 -18.90 14.48
CA ASN A 205 0.19 -18.51 14.82
C ASN A 205 -0.76 -18.48 13.61
N LEU A 206 -0.25 -18.74 12.40
CA LEU A 206 -1.08 -18.88 11.21
C LEU A 206 -1.78 -20.25 11.18
N THR A 207 -3.08 -20.25 10.89
CA THR A 207 -3.83 -21.50 10.69
C THR A 207 -3.36 -22.22 9.42
N PRO A 208 -3.59 -23.54 9.28
CA PRO A 208 -3.28 -24.25 8.05
C PRO A 208 -3.93 -23.62 6.80
N GLU A 209 -5.17 -23.13 6.93
CA GLU A 209 -5.91 -22.46 5.85
C GLU A 209 -5.28 -21.12 5.48
N GLU A 210 -4.89 -20.30 6.47
CA GLU A 210 -4.19 -19.03 6.24
C GLU A 210 -2.84 -19.27 5.56
N ARG A 211 -2.11 -20.31 5.98
CA ARG A 211 -0.83 -20.69 5.35
C ARG A 211 -1.04 -21.14 3.90
N ALA A 212 -2.09 -21.91 3.61
CA ALA A 212 -2.41 -22.34 2.25
C ALA A 212 -2.71 -21.13 1.36
N LYS A 213 -3.66 -20.26 1.78
CA LYS A 213 -4.01 -19.05 1.04
C LYS A 213 -2.82 -18.12 0.83
N ALA A 214 -1.96 -17.96 1.85
CA ALA A 214 -0.75 -17.17 1.74
C ALA A 214 0.23 -17.76 0.71
N LYS A 215 0.44 -19.08 0.70
CA LYS A 215 1.27 -19.77 -0.30
C LYS A 215 0.70 -19.64 -1.71
N ASP A 216 -0.63 -19.74 -1.86
CA ASP A 216 -1.29 -19.63 -3.16
C ASP A 216 -1.12 -18.20 -3.73
N LYS A 217 -1.27 -17.16 -2.90
CA LYS A 217 -1.00 -15.77 -3.29
C LYS A 217 0.46 -15.58 -3.71
N GLU A 218 1.41 -16.15 -2.97
CA GLU A 218 2.83 -16.04 -3.30
C GLU A 218 3.16 -16.79 -4.61
N ALA A 219 2.59 -17.98 -4.80
CA ALA A 219 2.75 -18.74 -6.04
C ALA A 219 2.22 -17.96 -7.25
N ALA A 220 1.07 -17.29 -7.12
CA ALA A 220 0.52 -16.44 -8.16
C ALA A 220 1.46 -15.28 -8.54
N LYS A 221 2.07 -14.62 -7.55
CA LYS A 221 3.09 -13.58 -7.78
C LYS A 221 4.30 -14.11 -8.54
N VAL A 222 4.82 -15.27 -8.12
CA VAL A 222 5.96 -15.92 -8.80
C VAL A 222 5.63 -16.27 -10.26
N VAL A 223 4.40 -16.76 -10.53
CA VAL A 223 3.95 -17.06 -11.89
C VAL A 223 3.88 -15.79 -12.74
N LEU A 224 3.34 -14.69 -12.21
CA LEU A 224 3.26 -13.42 -12.91
C LEU A 224 4.66 -12.87 -13.22
N ALA A 225 5.55 -12.82 -12.22
CA ALA A 225 6.93 -12.35 -12.40
C ALA A 225 7.71 -13.19 -13.42
N LYS A 226 7.52 -14.52 -13.42
CA LYS A 226 8.12 -15.41 -14.43
C LYS A 226 7.56 -15.16 -15.83
N THR A 227 6.25 -14.92 -15.93
CA THR A 227 5.60 -14.60 -17.20
C THR A 227 6.12 -13.28 -17.77
N GLU A 228 6.20 -12.23 -16.95
CA GLU A 228 6.78 -10.94 -17.34
C GLU A 228 8.24 -11.08 -17.78
N GLN A 229 9.05 -11.81 -17.01
CA GLN A 229 10.44 -12.07 -17.35
C GLN A 229 10.55 -12.84 -18.66
N HIS A 230 9.70 -13.85 -18.89
CA HIS A 230 9.69 -14.60 -20.14
C HIS A 230 9.32 -13.70 -21.32
N THR A 231 8.30 -12.85 -21.20
CA THR A 231 7.94 -11.87 -22.22
C THR A 231 9.08 -10.92 -22.54
N LYS A 232 9.77 -10.38 -21.53
CA LYS A 232 10.95 -9.51 -21.72
C LYS A 232 12.06 -10.24 -22.49
N LEU A 233 12.35 -11.49 -22.12
CA LEU A 233 13.35 -12.31 -22.79
C LEU A 233 12.97 -12.62 -24.25
N GLU A 234 11.71 -12.91 -24.54
CA GLU A 234 11.23 -13.16 -25.91
C GLU A 234 11.29 -11.89 -26.78
N ILE A 235 10.91 -10.73 -26.24
CA ILE A 235 11.09 -9.44 -26.93
C ILE A 235 12.58 -9.20 -27.20
N ALA A 236 13.46 -9.46 -26.22
CA ALA A 236 14.90 -9.29 -26.38
C ALA A 236 15.48 -10.20 -27.47
N LYS A 237 15.12 -11.50 -27.49
CA LYS A 237 15.54 -12.44 -28.54
C LYS A 237 15.06 -12.00 -29.93
N ASN A 238 13.82 -11.53 -30.03
CA ASN A 238 13.26 -11.01 -31.28
C ASN A 238 13.96 -9.71 -31.73
N GLY A 239 14.37 -8.86 -30.80
CA GLY A 239 15.19 -7.67 -31.10
C GLY A 239 16.59 -8.04 -31.59
N ILE A 240 17.23 -9.03 -30.94
CA ILE A 240 18.53 -9.58 -31.33
C ILE A 240 18.47 -10.13 -32.77
N SER A 241 17.46 -10.94 -33.09
CA SER A 241 17.31 -11.56 -34.41
C SER A 241 17.03 -10.54 -35.52
N LYS A 242 16.38 -9.42 -35.19
CA LYS A 242 16.16 -8.28 -36.09
C LYS A 242 17.36 -7.33 -36.20
N GLY A 243 18.43 -7.56 -35.46
CA GLY A 243 19.66 -6.77 -35.53
C GLY A 243 19.61 -5.43 -34.79
N TYR A 244 18.69 -5.23 -33.85
CA TYR A 244 18.68 -4.03 -33.01
C TYR A 244 19.90 -3.99 -32.08
N SER A 245 20.32 -2.79 -31.66
CA SER A 245 21.43 -2.64 -30.72
C SER A 245 21.03 -3.05 -29.30
N ASN A 246 22.01 -3.27 -28.42
CA ASN A 246 21.73 -3.68 -27.03
C ASN A 246 21.01 -2.57 -26.26
N GLU A 247 21.33 -1.31 -26.56
CA GLU A 247 20.74 -0.13 -25.92
C GLU A 247 19.26 0.00 -26.28
N ILE A 248 18.90 -0.22 -27.56
CA ILE A 248 17.50 -0.23 -28.00
C ILE A 248 16.73 -1.37 -27.34
N ILE A 249 17.33 -2.55 -27.26
CA ILE A 249 16.67 -3.72 -26.63
C ILE A 249 16.52 -3.49 -25.12
N ALA A 250 17.51 -2.90 -24.46
CA ALA A 250 17.47 -2.55 -23.05
C ALA A 250 16.33 -1.56 -22.76
N ASP A 251 16.21 -0.51 -23.57
CA ASP A 251 15.13 0.48 -23.49
C ASP A 251 13.74 -0.18 -23.67
N LEU A 252 13.59 -1.03 -24.69
CA LEU A 252 12.30 -1.67 -24.99
C LEU A 252 11.86 -2.73 -23.97
N THR A 253 12.80 -3.37 -23.28
CA THR A 253 12.51 -4.53 -22.41
C THR A 253 12.71 -4.25 -20.92
N GLY A 254 13.44 -3.18 -20.59
CA GLY A 254 13.92 -2.91 -19.24
C GLY A 254 14.95 -3.93 -18.74
N LEU A 255 15.55 -4.73 -19.61
CA LEU A 255 16.69 -5.59 -19.29
C LEU A 255 17.98 -4.77 -19.30
N THR A 256 18.96 -5.21 -18.51
CA THR A 256 20.31 -4.63 -18.53
C THR A 256 21.06 -5.02 -19.81
N VAL A 257 22.02 -4.19 -20.21
CA VAL A 257 22.87 -4.46 -21.38
C VAL A 257 23.63 -5.78 -21.18
N GLU A 258 24.12 -6.05 -19.98
CA GLU A 258 24.82 -7.30 -19.64
C GLU A 258 23.93 -8.54 -19.82
N GLN A 259 22.65 -8.45 -19.45
CA GLN A 259 21.68 -9.53 -19.68
C GLN A 259 21.46 -9.78 -21.17
N ILE A 260 21.41 -8.73 -21.99
CA ILE A 260 21.21 -8.83 -23.44
C ILE A 260 22.45 -9.39 -24.11
N GLU A 261 23.66 -8.98 -23.70
CA GLU A 261 24.92 -9.56 -24.18
C GLU A 261 25.01 -11.05 -23.84
N ALA A 262 24.64 -11.44 -22.62
CA ALA A 262 24.59 -12.85 -22.24
C ALA A 262 23.61 -13.65 -23.11
N LEU A 263 22.48 -13.06 -23.53
CA LEU A 263 21.54 -13.70 -24.46
C LEU A 263 22.10 -13.84 -25.88
N ARG A 264 22.86 -12.86 -26.37
CA ARG A 264 23.54 -12.97 -27.68
C ARG A 264 24.62 -14.03 -27.69
N ASN A 265 25.33 -14.17 -26.57
CA ASN A 265 26.46 -15.09 -26.43
C ASN A 265 26.02 -16.52 -26.12
N LYS A 266 24.78 -16.73 -25.66
CA LYS A 266 24.12 -18.03 -25.67
C LYS A 266 23.77 -18.42 -27.11
N LYS A 267 24.74 -19.03 -27.81
CA LYS A 267 24.45 -19.79 -29.03
C LYS A 267 23.49 -20.93 -28.69
N ASP A 268 22.47 -21.12 -29.52
CA ASP A 268 21.72 -22.37 -29.61
C ASP A 268 22.64 -23.55 -29.94
#